data_AF-A0A3S0LDW1-F1
#
_entry.id   AF-A0A3S0LDW1-F1
#
_cell.length_a   1.000
_cell.length_b   1.000
_cell.length_c   1.000
_cell.angle_alpha   90.00
_cell.angle_beta   90.00
_cell.angle_gamma   90.00
#
_symmetry.space_group_name_H-M   'P 1'
#
loop_
_entity.id
_entity.type
_entity.pdbx_description
1 polymer ?
#
loop_
_entity_poly.entity_id
_entity_poly.type
_entity_poly.pdbx_seq_one_letter_code
_entity_poly.pdbx_strand_id
1 'polypeptide(L)'
;MNFQSLSNQGANLSQQNFQHQIGQNPLQELHSIAGVSSYIKSNFRQIDIDGDGRIGRNDVLRMLSQAETQKVEDTFASAFLYHYRGNRGTKEISLNCQDLERMSDPKFSDRAQRTLDQLAKKESVAELYPKHRIDPTTILQGALVDSKFTATLAALAATPEGDKRIKKMIKVNADDSYTVTFPGDPQHPIQVWELTLRDKIIGSSCADGRLFVTLLERAYELHRQMMQITEGRLGLEKDPFELLTGKAAIKLSTKRNSLLSISSQDMRNRQIILQALKSYKTVTLAIVDDQCAETSGYVIRRRIAERQARGFQLRSKHTYALIDYNENTRMVTVCDASKSAIKDQNGTVQGEINIQLSELERCFSEISIEA
;
A
#
# COMPACT_ATOMS: atom_id res chain seq x y z
N MET A 1 37.36 -27.39 75.19
CA MET A 1 36.33 -26.35 75.01
C MET A 1 36.32 -26.01 73.51
N ASN A 2 35.55 -26.67 72.65
CA ASN A 2 34.10 -26.51 72.39
C ASN A 2 33.70 -25.04 72.08
N PHE A 3 33.68 -24.62 70.81
CA PHE A 3 32.50 -24.59 69.91
C PHE A 3 32.80 -23.85 68.59
N GLN A 4 32.42 -24.48 67.46
CA GLN A 4 31.80 -23.99 66.20
C GLN A 4 31.93 -22.49 65.81
N SER A 5 32.12 -22.11 64.54
CA SER A 5 31.34 -22.53 63.37
C SER A 5 32.07 -22.33 62.03
N LEU A 6 31.85 -23.31 61.16
CA LEU A 6 32.13 -23.33 59.73
C LEU A 6 31.14 -22.47 58.94
N SER A 7 31.61 -21.71 57.95
CA SER A 7 31.00 -21.61 56.60
C SER A 7 31.73 -20.56 55.73
N ASN A 8 32.63 -21.02 54.85
CA ASN A 8 33.03 -20.26 53.64
C ASN A 8 33.70 -21.21 52.63
N GLN A 9 32.94 -22.20 52.17
CA GLN A 9 33.25 -22.98 50.98
C GLN A 9 31.92 -23.26 50.26
N GLY A 10 31.56 -22.40 49.31
CA GLY A 10 30.31 -22.53 48.56
C GLY A 10 29.92 -21.30 47.75
N ALA A 11 30.86 -20.69 47.02
CA ALA A 11 30.54 -19.54 46.17
C ALA A 11 31.43 -19.44 44.92
N ASN A 12 31.90 -20.55 44.35
CA ASN A 12 32.76 -20.49 43.15
C ASN A 12 32.54 -21.60 42.11
N LEU A 13 31.32 -22.15 42.02
CA LEU A 13 30.96 -23.15 41.00
C LEU A 13 29.59 -22.90 40.32
N SER A 14 29.00 -21.71 40.44
CA SER A 14 27.72 -21.37 39.78
C SER A 14 27.79 -20.22 38.77
N GLN A 15 28.96 -19.63 38.52
CA GLN A 15 29.09 -18.53 37.54
C GLN A 15 29.73 -18.94 36.19
N GLN A 16 30.24 -20.16 36.05
CA GLN A 16 30.81 -20.64 34.77
C GLN A 16 29.85 -21.45 33.88
N ASN A 17 28.61 -21.69 34.32
CA ASN A 17 27.58 -22.36 33.50
C ASN A 17 26.37 -21.48 33.14
N PHE A 18 26.49 -20.15 33.30
CA PHE A 18 25.44 -19.17 32.95
C PHE A 18 25.90 -18.13 31.90
N GLN A 19 26.95 -18.44 31.14
CA GLN A 19 27.45 -17.60 30.04
C GLN A 19 27.40 -18.28 28.66
N HIS A 20 26.46 -19.22 28.45
CA HIS A 20 26.24 -19.84 27.13
C HIS A 20 24.79 -19.82 26.61
N GLN A 21 23.95 -18.92 27.14
CA GLN A 21 22.59 -18.70 26.60
C GLN A 21 22.19 -17.22 26.58
N ILE A 22 23.10 -16.33 26.17
CA ILE A 22 22.74 -14.96 25.79
C ILE A 22 23.32 -14.70 24.41
N GLY A 23 22.45 -14.43 23.44
CA GLY A 23 22.83 -13.74 22.21
C GLY A 23 22.65 -14.52 20.90
N GLN A 24 21.47 -15.08 20.64
CA GLN A 24 20.98 -15.07 19.26
C GLN A 24 19.98 -13.93 19.15
N ASN A 25 20.16 -13.08 18.14
CA ASN A 25 19.24 -11.99 17.87
C ASN A 25 17.87 -12.61 17.56
N PRO A 26 16.76 -12.25 18.24
CA PRO A 26 15.43 -12.80 17.96
C PRO A 26 15.04 -12.75 16.47
N LEU A 27 15.60 -11.80 15.73
CA LEU A 27 15.47 -11.70 14.28
C LEU A 27 16.12 -12.86 13.53
N GLN A 28 17.28 -13.35 13.97
CA GLN A 28 17.98 -14.49 13.35
C GLN A 28 17.13 -15.76 13.39
N GLU A 29 16.40 -16.01 14.48
CA GLU A 29 15.49 -17.17 14.55
C GLU A 29 14.30 -17.02 13.58
N LEU A 30 13.78 -15.80 13.42
CA LEU A 30 12.69 -15.49 12.49
C LEU A 30 13.10 -15.47 11.01
N HIS A 31 14.39 -15.49 10.69
CA HIS A 31 14.83 -15.75 9.31
C HIS A 31 14.72 -17.23 8.92
N SER A 32 14.31 -18.12 9.84
CA SER A 32 14.01 -19.53 9.57
C SER A 32 12.50 -19.81 9.63
N ILE A 33 12.01 -20.75 8.82
CA ILE A 33 10.60 -21.19 8.87
C ILE A 33 10.27 -21.77 10.24
N ALA A 34 11.22 -22.49 10.84
CA ALA A 34 11.03 -23.10 12.15
C ALA A 34 10.78 -22.02 13.22
N GLY A 35 11.55 -20.94 13.22
CA GLY A 35 11.36 -19.82 14.14
C GLY A 35 10.03 -19.10 13.89
N VAL A 36 9.70 -18.78 12.64
CA VAL A 36 8.42 -18.12 12.30
C VAL A 36 7.22 -18.99 12.66
N SER A 37 7.24 -20.28 12.35
CA SER A 37 6.17 -21.22 12.69
C SER A 37 6.01 -21.34 14.21
N SER A 38 7.11 -21.43 14.95
CA SER A 38 7.10 -21.51 16.42
C SER A 38 6.54 -20.23 17.05
N TYR A 39 6.91 -19.06 16.51
CA TYR A 39 6.37 -17.78 16.95
C TYR A 39 4.86 -17.70 16.72
N ILE A 40 4.39 -18.01 15.52
CA ILE A 40 2.97 -17.94 15.16
C ILE A 40 2.15 -18.91 16.03
N LYS A 41 2.65 -20.13 16.26
CA LYS A 41 1.98 -21.10 17.15
C LYS A 41 1.87 -20.58 18.58
N SER A 42 2.96 -20.03 19.12
CA SER A 42 3.01 -19.52 20.49
C SER A 42 2.11 -18.28 20.69
N ASN A 43 1.89 -17.52 19.62
CA ASN A 43 1.07 -16.31 19.64
C ASN A 43 -0.28 -16.48 18.92
N PHE A 44 -0.70 -17.71 18.59
CA PHE A 44 -1.84 -17.96 17.70
C PHE A 44 -3.11 -17.22 18.12
N ARG A 45 -3.46 -17.23 19.42
CA ARG A 45 -4.64 -16.54 19.96
C ARG A 45 -4.58 -15.01 19.88
N GLN A 46 -3.38 -14.44 19.84
CA GLN A 46 -3.20 -12.99 19.65
C GLN A 46 -3.31 -12.64 18.16
N ILE A 47 -2.91 -13.57 17.29
CA ILE A 47 -2.95 -13.43 15.85
C ILE A 47 -4.36 -13.65 15.29
N ASP A 48 -5.10 -14.62 15.83
CA ASP A 48 -6.51 -14.92 15.51
C ASP A 48 -7.43 -13.90 16.23
N ILE A 49 -7.63 -12.75 15.58
CA ILE A 49 -8.27 -11.58 16.21
C ILE A 49 -9.78 -11.76 16.34
N ASP A 50 -10.42 -12.48 15.41
CA ASP A 50 -11.85 -12.77 15.49
C ASP A 50 -12.18 -14.06 16.26
N GLY A 51 -11.17 -14.88 16.58
CA GLY A 51 -11.30 -16.06 17.42
C GLY A 51 -11.97 -17.24 16.70
N ASP A 52 -11.96 -17.27 15.37
CA ASP A 52 -12.58 -18.33 14.58
C ASP A 52 -11.75 -19.62 14.54
N GLY A 53 -10.59 -19.63 15.20
CA GLY A 53 -9.64 -20.74 15.24
C GLY A 53 -8.74 -20.79 14.00
N ARG A 54 -8.71 -19.73 13.19
CA ARG A 54 -7.97 -19.64 11.94
C ARG A 54 -7.42 -18.23 11.75
N ILE A 55 -6.27 -18.15 11.10
CA ILE A 55 -5.64 -16.87 10.79
C ILE A 55 -6.10 -16.44 9.40
N GLY A 56 -7.17 -15.65 9.36
CA GLY A 56 -7.80 -15.05 8.19
C GLY A 56 -7.07 -13.81 7.67
N ARG A 57 -7.48 -13.30 6.49
CA ARG A 57 -6.73 -12.22 5.79
C ARG A 57 -6.84 -10.93 6.60
N ASN A 58 -8.03 -10.74 7.16
CA ASN A 58 -8.34 -9.62 8.00
C ASN A 58 -7.51 -9.64 9.29
N ASP A 59 -7.23 -10.81 9.86
CA ASP A 59 -6.38 -10.95 11.05
C ASP A 59 -4.95 -10.50 10.77
N VAL A 60 -4.38 -11.00 9.67
CA VAL A 60 -3.03 -10.63 9.23
C VAL A 60 -2.94 -9.13 8.92
N LEU A 61 -3.92 -8.58 8.20
CA LEU A 61 -3.97 -7.15 7.89
C LEU A 61 -4.16 -6.30 9.16
N ARG A 62 -4.98 -6.75 10.11
CA ARG A 62 -5.19 -6.05 11.38
C ARG A 62 -3.93 -6.04 12.22
N MET A 63 -3.27 -7.18 12.39
CA MET A 63 -1.97 -7.25 13.06
C MET A 63 -0.96 -6.31 12.42
N LEU A 64 -0.84 -6.36 11.09
CA LEU A 64 0.05 -5.47 10.36
C LEU A 64 -0.32 -3.99 10.49
N SER A 65 -1.60 -3.67 10.66
CA SER A 65 -2.08 -2.30 10.89
C SER A 65 -1.90 -1.83 12.33
N GLN A 66 -1.88 -2.75 13.30
CA GLN A 66 -1.78 -2.50 14.74
C GLN A 66 -0.36 -2.69 15.30
N ALA A 67 0.53 -3.31 14.52
CA ALA A 67 1.94 -3.43 14.85
C ALA A 67 2.56 -2.03 14.84
N GLU A 68 2.46 -1.34 15.97
CA GLU A 68 3.42 -0.31 16.31
C GLU A 68 4.82 -0.93 16.24
N THR A 69 5.79 -0.12 15.85
CA THR A 69 7.23 -0.40 15.64
C THR A 69 7.94 -1.26 16.70
N GLN A 70 7.30 -1.60 17.81
CA GLN A 70 7.93 -2.21 18.99
C GLN A 70 8.14 -3.73 18.92
N LYS A 71 7.44 -4.48 18.06
CA LYS A 71 7.65 -5.94 17.92
C LYS A 71 7.91 -6.30 16.46
N VAL A 72 9.18 -6.31 16.11
CA VAL A 72 9.66 -6.70 14.78
C VAL A 72 9.21 -8.12 14.46
N GLU A 73 9.08 -8.97 15.49
CA GLU A 73 8.62 -10.35 15.40
C GLU A 73 7.17 -10.47 14.91
N ASP A 74 6.25 -9.67 15.46
CA ASP A 74 4.85 -9.62 15.02
C ASP A 74 4.77 -9.17 13.57
N THR A 75 5.51 -8.11 13.24
CA THR A 75 5.54 -7.57 11.87
C THR A 75 6.07 -8.60 10.88
N PHE A 76 7.16 -9.30 11.23
CA PHE A 76 7.78 -10.30 10.38
C PHE A 76 6.89 -11.54 10.20
N ALA A 77 6.30 -12.04 11.29
CA ALA A 77 5.41 -13.19 11.26
C ALA A 77 4.12 -12.89 10.46
N SER A 78 3.48 -11.75 10.68
CA SER A 78 2.29 -11.35 9.92
C SER A 78 2.60 -11.14 8.44
N ALA A 79 3.75 -10.53 8.13
CA ALA A 79 4.18 -10.36 6.75
C ALA A 79 4.46 -11.69 6.03
N PHE A 80 5.13 -12.63 6.70
CA PHE A 80 5.30 -13.98 6.19
C PHE A 80 3.94 -14.64 5.90
N LEU A 81 3.00 -14.57 6.85
CA LEU A 81 1.65 -15.11 6.70
C LEU A 81 0.93 -14.49 5.49
N TYR A 82 1.05 -13.17 5.28
CA TYR A 82 0.44 -12.47 4.16
C TYR A 82 0.94 -13.03 2.80
N HIS A 83 2.25 -13.10 2.62
CA HIS A 83 2.86 -13.55 1.36
C HIS A 83 2.70 -15.05 1.11
N TYR A 84 2.86 -15.87 2.15
CA TYR A 84 2.69 -17.32 2.03
C TYR A 84 1.28 -17.68 1.54
N ARG A 85 0.27 -16.89 1.92
CA ARG A 85 -1.12 -17.05 1.47
C ARG A 85 -1.32 -16.56 0.04
N GLY A 86 -0.85 -15.36 -0.32
CA GLY A 86 -1.03 -14.81 -1.68
C GLY A 86 -0.61 -15.78 -2.80
N ASN A 87 0.39 -16.62 -2.51
CA ASN A 87 0.90 -17.61 -3.45
C ASN A 87 0.07 -18.91 -3.55
N ARG A 88 -0.87 -19.21 -2.64
CA ARG A 88 -1.64 -20.48 -2.68
C ARG A 88 -2.78 -20.50 -3.71
N GLY A 89 -3.11 -19.38 -4.36
CA GLY A 89 -4.06 -19.35 -5.50
C GLY A 89 -5.51 -19.75 -5.17
N THR A 90 -5.86 -20.04 -3.92
CA THR A 90 -7.22 -20.42 -3.51
C THR A 90 -7.96 -19.22 -2.90
N LYS A 91 -9.29 -19.17 -3.11
CA LYS A 91 -10.13 -17.98 -2.87
C LYS A 91 -10.41 -17.64 -1.40
N GLU A 92 -10.07 -18.52 -0.47
CA GLU A 92 -10.08 -18.24 0.97
C GLU A 92 -9.01 -19.11 1.62
N ILE A 93 -7.97 -18.47 2.15
CA ILE A 93 -6.80 -19.16 2.70
C ILE A 93 -6.68 -18.75 4.15
N SER A 94 -7.52 -19.18 5.08
CA SER A 94 -7.15 -19.02 6.50
C SER A 94 -6.19 -20.14 6.90
N LEU A 95 -5.28 -19.87 7.84
CA LEU A 95 -4.30 -20.85 8.34
C LEU A 95 -4.70 -21.28 9.75
N ASN A 96 -4.92 -22.57 9.98
CA ASN A 96 -5.09 -23.09 11.34
C ASN A 96 -3.76 -23.65 11.89
N CYS A 97 -3.75 -24.09 13.15
CA CYS A 97 -2.56 -24.68 13.76
C CYS A 97 -2.01 -25.90 13.01
N GLN A 98 -2.86 -26.73 12.39
CA GLN A 98 -2.43 -27.89 11.61
C GLN A 98 -1.73 -27.46 10.31
N ASP A 99 -2.15 -26.34 9.70
CA ASP A 99 -1.45 -25.80 8.53
C ASP A 99 -0.05 -25.27 8.87
N LEU A 100 0.17 -24.80 10.10
CA LEU A 100 1.49 -24.41 10.60
C LEU A 100 2.39 -25.62 10.88
N GLU A 101 1.83 -26.76 11.29
CA GLU A 101 2.55 -28.04 11.38
C GLU A 101 2.96 -28.57 10.00
N ARG A 102 2.15 -28.32 8.97
CA ARG A 102 2.52 -28.64 7.59
C ARG A 102 3.67 -27.79 7.06
N MET A 103 3.99 -26.64 7.66
CA MET A 103 5.15 -25.84 7.22
C MET A 103 6.50 -26.53 7.52
N SER A 104 6.52 -27.47 8.48
CA SER A 104 7.67 -28.35 8.73
C SER A 104 7.77 -29.57 7.80
N ASP A 105 6.76 -29.82 6.97
CA ASP A 105 6.86 -30.84 5.92
C ASP A 105 7.86 -30.34 4.84
N PRO A 106 8.86 -31.16 4.44
CA PRO A 106 9.87 -30.79 3.46
C PRO A 106 9.30 -30.11 2.20
N LYS A 107 8.19 -30.60 1.66
CA LYS A 107 7.57 -30.07 0.42
C LYS A 107 7.02 -28.64 0.58
N PHE A 108 6.59 -28.28 1.78
CA PHE A 108 6.07 -26.95 2.10
C PHE A 108 7.15 -26.04 2.65
N SER A 109 8.15 -26.62 3.32
CA SER A 109 9.28 -25.89 3.90
C SER A 109 10.05 -25.13 2.81
N ASP A 110 10.44 -25.77 1.70
CA ASP A 110 11.17 -25.09 0.60
C ASP A 110 10.42 -23.87 0.03
N ARG A 111 9.10 -23.90 0.06
CA ARG A 111 8.26 -22.79 -0.41
C ARG A 111 8.18 -21.67 0.63
N ALA A 112 8.01 -22.04 1.90
CA ALA A 112 8.04 -21.11 3.00
C ALA A 112 9.42 -20.42 3.09
N GLN A 113 10.51 -21.15 2.89
CA GLN A 113 11.87 -20.61 2.93
C GLN A 113 12.07 -19.61 1.79
N ARG A 114 11.65 -19.95 0.57
CA ARG A 114 11.68 -19.01 -0.55
C ARG A 114 10.89 -17.72 -0.27
N THR A 115 9.79 -17.81 0.48
CA THR A 115 9.02 -16.63 0.90
C THR A 115 9.84 -15.79 1.88
N LEU A 116 10.51 -16.41 2.85
CA LEU A 116 11.42 -15.73 3.78
C LEU A 116 12.62 -15.10 3.07
N ASP A 117 13.25 -15.82 2.15
CA ASP A 117 14.38 -15.31 1.38
C ASP A 117 13.99 -14.11 0.51
N GLN A 118 12.76 -14.09 -0.01
CA GLN A 118 12.20 -12.94 -0.73
C GLN A 118 12.00 -11.73 0.20
N LEU A 119 11.51 -11.96 1.43
CA LEU A 119 11.37 -10.91 2.43
C LEU A 119 12.73 -10.33 2.84
N ALA A 120 13.74 -11.19 3.04
CA ALA A 120 15.10 -10.77 3.34
C ALA A 120 15.76 -10.01 2.17
N LYS A 121 15.48 -10.39 0.92
CA LYS A 121 15.99 -9.65 -0.26
C LYS A 121 15.44 -8.23 -0.38
N LYS A 122 14.17 -8.02 0.02
CA LYS A 122 13.56 -6.67 0.10
C LYS A 122 14.23 -5.75 1.13
N GLU A 123 15.10 -6.29 1.97
CA GLU A 123 15.85 -5.53 2.98
C GLU A 123 17.09 -4.83 2.40
N SER A 124 17.61 -5.27 1.25
CA SER A 124 18.81 -4.69 0.65
C SER A 124 18.59 -3.29 0.05
N VAL A 125 19.60 -2.42 0.20
CA VAL A 125 19.55 -0.98 -0.11
C VAL A 125 19.36 -0.75 -1.62
N ALA A 126 18.12 -0.57 -2.04
CA ALA A 126 17.80 -0.09 -3.38
C ALA A 126 18.06 1.42 -3.48
N GLU A 127 18.54 1.92 -4.63
CA GLU A 127 18.66 3.38 -4.83
C GLU A 127 17.29 4.05 -4.65
N LEU A 128 17.30 5.33 -4.26
CA LEU A 128 16.08 6.06 -3.94
C LEU A 128 15.15 6.25 -5.14
N TYR A 129 15.71 6.60 -6.31
CA TYR A 129 14.99 6.92 -7.54
C TYR A 129 15.59 6.18 -8.75
N PRO A 130 14.83 5.97 -9.83
CA PRO A 130 15.41 5.57 -11.11
C PRO A 130 16.32 6.67 -11.68
N LYS A 131 17.34 6.28 -12.46
CA LYS A 131 18.26 7.22 -13.15
C LYS A 131 17.56 8.04 -14.23
N HIS A 132 16.46 7.52 -14.75
CA HIS A 132 15.65 8.18 -15.77
C HIS A 132 14.39 8.79 -15.15
N ARG A 133 13.45 9.20 -15.98
CA ARG A 133 12.12 9.62 -15.55
C ARG A 133 11.42 8.45 -14.84
N ILE A 134 10.66 8.75 -13.79
CA ILE A 134 9.82 7.77 -13.11
C ILE A 134 8.74 7.31 -14.08
N ASP A 135 8.68 6.01 -14.33
CA ASP A 135 7.59 5.39 -15.07
C ASP A 135 6.39 5.25 -14.12
N PRO A 136 5.26 5.92 -14.39
CA PRO A 136 4.09 5.88 -13.51
C PRO A 136 3.52 4.46 -13.34
N THR A 137 3.74 3.56 -14.30
CA THR A 137 3.22 2.18 -14.26
C THR A 137 3.94 1.30 -13.23
N THR A 138 5.13 1.73 -12.79
CA THR A 138 5.96 1.04 -11.79
C THR A 138 5.56 1.35 -10.36
N ILE A 139 4.69 2.34 -10.12
CA ILE A 139 4.15 2.65 -8.79
C ILE A 139 3.04 1.64 -8.47
N LEU A 140 3.28 0.82 -7.45
CA LEU A 140 2.38 -0.26 -7.05
C LEU A 140 1.73 0.04 -5.69
N GLN A 141 0.42 -0.11 -5.63
CA GLN A 141 -0.30 -0.10 -4.36
C GLN A 141 0.02 -1.34 -3.55
N GLY A 142 0.31 -1.14 -2.27
CA GLY A 142 0.48 -2.22 -1.31
C GLY A 142 -0.87 -2.81 -0.86
N ALA A 143 -0.87 -3.40 0.34
CA ALA A 143 -2.08 -3.90 0.98
C ALA A 143 -2.86 -2.81 1.74
N LEU A 144 -2.28 -1.61 1.88
CA LEU A 144 -2.95 -0.46 2.46
C LEU A 144 -4.08 0.03 1.55
N VAL A 145 -5.16 0.54 2.14
CA VAL A 145 -6.36 1.01 1.40
C VAL A 145 -6.23 2.50 1.08
N ASP A 146 -5.20 2.85 0.33
CA ASP A 146 -4.77 4.22 0.05
C ASP A 146 -4.71 4.50 -1.47
N SER A 147 -5.57 3.85 -2.26
CA SER A 147 -5.57 3.94 -3.73
C SER A 147 -5.54 5.36 -4.28
N LYS A 148 -6.08 6.33 -3.54
CA LYS A 148 -6.02 7.74 -3.89
C LYS A 148 -4.60 8.34 -3.81
N PHE A 149 -3.84 7.99 -2.78
CA PHE A 149 -2.44 8.41 -2.64
C PHE A 149 -1.60 7.85 -3.79
N THR A 150 -1.67 6.54 -4.03
CA THR A 150 -0.88 5.88 -5.08
C THR A 150 -1.28 6.28 -6.49
N ALA A 151 -2.58 6.44 -6.77
CA ALA A 151 -3.06 6.96 -8.06
C ALA A 151 -2.62 8.42 -8.29
N THR A 152 -2.64 9.26 -7.24
CA THR A 152 -2.12 10.63 -7.34
C THR A 152 -0.62 10.62 -7.62
N LEU A 153 0.15 9.81 -6.91
CA LEU A 153 1.60 9.71 -7.12
C LEU A 153 1.93 9.23 -8.54
N ALA A 154 1.19 8.25 -9.06
CA ALA A 154 1.32 7.78 -10.44
C ALA A 154 0.94 8.86 -11.46
N ALA A 155 -0.18 9.57 -11.26
CA ALA A 155 -0.58 10.68 -12.13
C ALA A 155 0.44 11.83 -12.11
N LEU A 156 1.05 12.09 -10.95
CA LEU A 156 2.07 13.12 -10.80
C LEU A 156 3.35 12.71 -11.56
N ALA A 157 3.83 11.47 -11.39
CA ALA A 157 4.99 10.93 -12.11
C ALA A 157 4.79 10.95 -13.65
N ALA A 158 3.54 10.80 -14.10
CA ALA A 158 3.15 10.88 -15.50
C ALA A 158 3.30 12.27 -16.14
N THR A 159 3.65 13.30 -15.37
CA THR A 159 3.97 14.64 -15.89
C THR A 159 5.47 14.97 -15.76
N PRO A 160 6.07 15.78 -16.66
CA PRO A 160 7.48 16.17 -16.54
C PRO A 160 7.78 16.98 -15.27
N GLU A 161 6.89 17.89 -14.88
CA GLU A 161 7.07 18.69 -13.66
C GLU A 161 6.79 17.88 -12.39
N GLY A 162 5.86 16.92 -12.45
CA GLY A 162 5.61 16.01 -11.34
C GLY A 162 6.76 15.05 -11.06
N ASP A 163 7.44 14.52 -12.07
CA ASP A 163 8.69 13.75 -11.88
C ASP A 163 9.74 14.56 -11.09
N LYS A 164 9.97 15.81 -11.49
CA LYS A 164 10.89 16.72 -10.78
C LYS A 164 10.41 17.00 -9.36
N ARG A 165 9.11 17.16 -9.16
CA ARG A 165 8.51 17.43 -7.85
C ARG A 165 8.70 16.24 -6.91
N ILE A 166 8.42 15.03 -7.37
CA ILE A 166 8.63 13.78 -6.61
C ILE A 166 10.09 13.63 -6.19
N LYS A 167 11.03 13.89 -7.09
CA LYS A 167 12.48 13.83 -6.81
C LYS A 167 12.98 14.88 -5.80
N LYS A 168 12.22 15.94 -5.58
CA LYS A 168 12.52 16.99 -4.58
C LYS A 168 11.85 16.75 -3.23
N MET A 169 10.86 15.84 -3.15
CA MET A 169 10.14 15.58 -1.91
C MET A 169 11.03 14.92 -0.85
N ILE A 170 12.00 14.10 -1.26
CA ILE A 170 12.84 13.33 -0.32
C ILE A 170 14.26 13.89 -0.32
N LYS A 171 14.74 14.26 0.86
CA LYS A 171 16.14 14.59 1.12
C LYS A 171 16.75 13.49 1.97
N VAL A 172 17.89 12.96 1.53
CA VAL A 172 18.73 12.06 2.34
C VAL A 172 19.59 12.92 3.28
N ASN A 173 19.61 12.57 4.56
CA ASN A 173 20.39 13.26 5.58
C ASN A 173 21.75 12.60 5.79
N ALA A 174 22.62 13.25 6.57
CA ALA A 174 23.98 12.76 6.81
C ALA A 174 24.04 11.50 7.70
N ASP A 175 22.94 11.20 8.40
CA ASP A 175 22.76 10.05 9.29
C ASP A 175 21.97 8.92 8.61
N ASP A 176 21.89 8.92 7.28
CA ASP A 176 21.13 7.98 6.45
C ASP A 176 19.60 7.96 6.67
N SER A 177 19.08 8.87 7.50
CA SER A 177 17.64 9.13 7.59
C SER A 177 17.15 9.95 6.38
N TYR A 178 15.83 10.03 6.23
CA TYR A 178 15.18 10.79 5.17
C TYR A 178 14.31 11.89 5.76
N THR A 179 14.35 13.07 5.14
CA THR A 179 13.36 14.12 5.38
C THR A 179 12.47 14.22 4.16
N VAL A 180 11.16 14.05 4.36
CA VAL A 180 10.14 14.18 3.33
C VAL A 180 9.41 15.50 3.49
N THR A 181 9.36 16.32 2.44
CA THR A 181 8.60 17.57 2.43
C THR A 181 7.52 17.49 1.36
N PHE A 182 6.25 17.46 1.79
CA PHE A 182 5.13 17.48 0.87
C PHE A 182 4.89 18.90 0.32
N PRO A 183 4.73 19.08 -0.99
CA PRO A 183 4.49 20.40 -1.59
C PRO A 183 3.24 21.09 -1.06
N GLY A 184 2.21 20.33 -0.71
CA GLY A 184 1.00 20.85 -0.08
C GLY A 184 1.18 21.22 1.38
N ASP A 185 2.27 20.84 2.02
CA ASP A 185 2.53 21.21 3.41
C ASP A 185 4.04 21.36 3.70
N PRO A 186 4.70 22.39 3.14
CA PRO A 186 6.15 22.54 3.25
C PRO A 186 6.61 22.96 4.65
N GLN A 187 5.69 23.40 5.52
CA GLN A 187 6.00 23.86 6.88
C GLN A 187 6.13 22.71 7.88
N HIS A 188 5.65 21.51 7.52
CA HIS A 188 5.68 20.33 8.38
C HIS A 188 6.42 19.16 7.70
N PRO A 189 7.76 19.28 7.53
CA PRO A 189 8.55 18.18 6.98
C PRO A 189 8.51 16.96 7.92
N ILE A 190 8.49 15.77 7.33
CA ILE A 190 8.40 14.49 8.03
C ILE A 190 9.74 13.80 8.04
N GLN A 191 10.19 13.42 9.23
CA GLN A 191 11.40 12.62 9.39
C GLN A 191 11.07 11.13 9.30
N VAL A 192 11.78 10.41 8.43
CA VAL A 192 11.69 8.96 8.27
C VAL A 192 13.07 8.37 8.57
N TRP A 193 13.21 7.81 9.78
CA TRP A 193 14.48 7.27 10.29
C TRP A 193 14.81 5.90 9.69
N GLU A 194 13.81 5.02 9.60
CA GLU A 194 13.96 3.69 9.03
C GLU A 194 12.63 3.26 8.40
N LEU A 195 12.71 2.57 7.26
CA LEU A 195 11.57 1.83 6.74
C LEU A 195 11.44 0.54 7.54
N THR A 196 10.34 0.42 8.25
CA THR A 196 10.03 -0.80 8.98
C THR A 196 9.80 -1.95 8.00
N LEU A 197 9.92 -3.16 8.50
CA LEU A 197 9.58 -4.34 7.73
C LEU A 197 8.11 -4.31 7.25
N ARG A 198 7.20 -3.72 8.04
CA ARG A 198 5.80 -3.47 7.64
C ARG A 198 5.76 -2.65 6.35
N ASP A 199 6.43 -1.50 6.33
CA ASP A 199 6.43 -0.57 5.20
C ASP A 199 6.92 -1.25 3.92
N LYS A 200 7.99 -2.05 4.01
CA LYS A 200 8.56 -2.77 2.86
C LYS A 200 7.67 -3.89 2.32
N ILE A 201 6.72 -4.37 3.12
CA ILE A 201 5.95 -5.59 2.83
C ILE A 201 4.53 -5.26 2.39
N ILE A 202 3.82 -4.46 3.17
CA ILE A 202 2.43 -4.09 2.86
C ILE A 202 2.28 -2.69 2.33
N GLY A 203 3.30 -1.86 2.48
CA GLY A 203 3.30 -0.55 1.88
C GLY A 203 3.40 -0.64 0.37
N SER A 204 3.09 0.48 -0.25
CA SER A 204 3.35 0.72 -1.64
C SER A 204 4.83 0.64 -1.97
N SER A 205 5.10 0.21 -3.20
CA SER A 205 6.45 -0.05 -3.67
C SER A 205 6.62 0.32 -5.13
N CYS A 206 7.87 0.43 -5.56
CA CYS A 206 8.21 0.52 -6.96
C CYS A 206 8.50 -0.88 -7.51
N ALA A 207 8.02 -1.20 -8.71
CA ALA A 207 8.20 -2.52 -9.34
C ALA A 207 9.69 -2.89 -9.56
N ASP A 208 10.56 -1.88 -9.72
CA ASP A 208 12.01 -2.02 -9.87
C ASP A 208 12.77 -2.01 -8.53
N GLY A 209 12.05 -1.97 -7.40
CA GLY A 209 12.60 -2.02 -6.04
C GLY A 209 13.02 -0.67 -5.45
N ARG A 210 12.87 0.44 -6.17
CA ARG A 210 13.24 1.79 -5.66
C ARG A 210 12.40 2.20 -4.45
N LEU A 211 13.04 2.94 -3.53
CA LEU A 211 12.47 3.23 -2.21
C LEU A 211 11.51 4.42 -2.17
N PHE A 212 11.53 5.32 -3.16
CA PHE A 212 10.78 6.57 -3.06
C PHE A 212 9.28 6.38 -2.80
N VAL A 213 8.66 5.36 -3.40
CA VAL A 213 7.23 5.08 -3.20
C VAL A 213 6.95 4.74 -1.74
N THR A 214 7.71 3.81 -1.18
CA THR A 214 7.57 3.35 0.21
C THR A 214 7.88 4.46 1.21
N LEU A 215 8.91 5.27 0.94
CA LEU A 215 9.26 6.43 1.78
C LEU A 215 8.17 7.50 1.77
N LEU A 216 7.60 7.82 0.60
CA LEU A 216 6.54 8.81 0.49
C LEU A 216 5.25 8.33 1.16
N GLU A 217 4.88 7.06 1.01
CA GLU A 217 3.70 6.49 1.68
C GLU A 217 3.90 6.47 3.21
N ARG A 218 5.08 6.07 3.69
CA ARG A 218 5.41 6.11 5.11
C ARG A 218 5.34 7.53 5.67
N ALA A 219 5.93 8.50 4.97
CA ALA A 219 5.86 9.90 5.36
C ALA A 219 4.42 10.42 5.35
N TYR A 220 3.59 9.95 4.41
CA TYR A 220 2.17 10.30 4.35
C TYR A 220 1.41 9.75 5.57
N GLU A 221 1.60 8.49 5.95
CA GLU A 221 1.01 7.93 7.18
C GLU A 221 1.40 8.74 8.43
N LEU A 222 2.70 9.05 8.57
CA LEU A 222 3.21 9.85 9.70
C LEU A 222 2.66 11.28 9.70
N HIS A 223 2.55 11.91 8.53
CA HIS A 223 1.93 13.24 8.38
C HIS A 223 0.49 13.21 8.87
N ARG A 224 -0.31 12.23 8.45
CA ARG A 224 -1.70 12.08 8.91
C ARG A 224 -1.81 11.93 10.42
N GLN A 225 -0.95 11.12 11.03
CA GLN A 225 -0.92 10.93 12.48
C GLN A 225 -0.56 12.23 13.21
N MET A 226 0.48 12.93 12.75
CA MET A 226 0.90 14.20 13.31
C MET A 226 -0.21 15.26 13.22
N MET A 227 -0.90 15.37 12.09
CA MET A 227 -1.98 16.36 11.92
C MET A 227 -3.19 16.03 12.82
N GLN A 228 -3.49 14.74 13.04
CA GLN A 228 -4.54 14.34 13.98
C GLN A 228 -4.21 14.75 15.43
N ILE A 229 -2.95 14.61 15.84
CA ILE A 229 -2.48 14.93 17.20
C ILE A 229 -2.38 16.45 17.41
N THR A 230 -1.75 17.16 16.46
CA THR A 230 -1.33 18.56 16.65
C THR A 230 -2.48 19.54 16.48
N GLU A 231 -3.42 19.26 15.57
CA GLU A 231 -4.52 20.18 15.30
C GLU A 231 -5.83 19.80 16.00
N GLY A 232 -5.93 18.63 16.62
CA GLY A 232 -7.13 18.16 17.34
C GLY A 232 -8.40 18.14 16.48
N ARG A 233 -8.25 18.25 15.16
CA ARG A 233 -9.35 18.47 14.20
C ARG A 233 -9.49 17.22 13.35
N LEU A 234 -10.43 16.36 13.73
CA LEU A 234 -11.04 15.38 12.84
C LEU A 234 -11.58 16.14 11.61
N GLY A 235 -10.85 16.15 10.49
CA GLY A 235 -11.35 16.69 9.21
C GLY A 235 -10.46 17.68 8.43
N LEU A 236 -9.24 18.00 8.87
CA LEU A 236 -8.29 18.83 8.10
C LEU A 236 -7.20 18.04 7.37
N GLU A 237 -7.31 16.72 7.31
CA GLU A 237 -6.42 15.90 6.49
C GLU A 237 -6.46 16.41 5.05
N LYS A 238 -5.34 16.99 4.58
CA LYS A 238 -5.24 17.42 3.20
C LYS A 238 -5.41 16.20 2.32
N ASP A 239 -6.29 16.35 1.34
CA ASP A 239 -6.50 15.36 0.30
C ASP A 239 -5.14 14.94 -0.29
N PRO A 240 -4.84 13.63 -0.47
CA PRO A 240 -3.56 13.19 -1.02
C PRO A 240 -3.20 13.91 -2.34
N PHE A 241 -4.22 14.27 -3.13
CA PHE A 241 -4.06 15.07 -4.32
C PHE A 241 -3.40 16.42 -4.02
N GLU A 242 -3.95 17.16 -3.07
CA GLU A 242 -3.47 18.50 -2.70
C GLU A 242 -2.13 18.43 -1.97
N LEU A 243 -1.95 17.42 -1.13
CA LEU A 243 -0.71 17.20 -0.39
C LEU A 243 0.48 16.93 -1.34
N LEU A 244 0.31 16.03 -2.31
CA LEU A 244 1.36 15.66 -3.25
C LEU A 244 1.57 16.72 -4.35
N THR A 245 0.50 17.35 -4.82
CA THR A 245 0.62 18.36 -5.90
C THR A 245 0.98 19.75 -5.38
N GLY A 246 0.65 20.06 -4.13
CA GLY A 246 0.73 21.41 -3.59
C GLY A 246 -0.38 22.34 -4.09
N LYS A 247 -1.41 21.81 -4.76
CA LYS A 247 -2.48 22.60 -5.36
C LYS A 247 -3.84 21.96 -5.13
N ALA A 248 -4.87 22.80 -5.05
CA ALA A 248 -6.25 22.35 -4.99
C ALA A 248 -6.63 21.55 -6.25
N ALA A 249 -7.52 20.57 -6.08
CA ALA A 249 -8.11 19.83 -7.19
C ALA A 249 -9.31 20.56 -7.77
N ILE A 250 -9.31 20.81 -9.08
CA ILE A 250 -10.53 21.11 -9.83
C ILE A 250 -11.30 19.79 -9.98
N LYS A 251 -12.38 19.62 -9.21
CA LYS A 251 -13.22 18.43 -9.24
C LYS A 251 -14.34 18.57 -10.27
N LEU A 252 -14.33 17.72 -11.29
CA LEU A 252 -15.40 17.59 -12.26
C LEU A 252 -16.26 16.39 -11.88
N SER A 253 -17.53 16.64 -11.58
CA SER A 253 -18.53 15.59 -11.36
C SER A 253 -19.21 15.23 -12.68
N THR A 254 -19.40 13.93 -12.92
CA THR A 254 -19.97 13.40 -14.15
C THR A 254 -21.34 12.77 -13.92
N LYS A 255 -22.16 13.38 -13.04
CA LYS A 255 -23.54 12.94 -12.73
C LYS A 255 -24.39 12.88 -14.00
N ARG A 256 -24.42 11.70 -14.64
CA ARG A 256 -25.31 11.44 -15.76
C ARG A 256 -26.72 11.21 -15.25
N ASN A 257 -27.58 12.20 -15.44
CA ASN A 257 -29.03 12.05 -15.24
C ASN A 257 -29.72 11.28 -16.39
N SER A 258 -29.04 11.03 -17.52
CA SER A 258 -29.60 10.34 -18.70
C SER A 258 -28.51 9.64 -19.51
N LEU A 259 -28.81 8.44 -20.02
CA LEU A 259 -27.92 7.62 -20.87
C LEU A 259 -27.86 8.10 -22.33
N LEU A 260 -28.73 9.03 -22.74
CA LEU A 260 -29.06 9.27 -24.16
C LEU A 260 -28.66 10.65 -24.69
N SER A 261 -28.14 11.56 -23.87
CA SER A 261 -27.71 12.90 -24.33
C SER A 261 -26.38 13.32 -23.71
N ILE A 262 -25.42 13.77 -24.53
CA ILE A 262 -24.24 14.50 -24.07
C ILE A 262 -24.72 15.87 -23.59
N SER A 263 -24.50 16.18 -22.31
CA SER A 263 -24.86 17.49 -21.78
C SER A 263 -23.88 18.57 -22.24
N SER A 264 -24.28 19.85 -22.24
CA SER A 264 -23.34 20.96 -22.47
C SER A 264 -22.21 20.98 -21.42
N GLN A 265 -22.49 20.48 -20.21
CA GLN A 265 -21.51 20.31 -19.15
C GLN A 265 -20.47 19.23 -19.51
N ASP A 266 -20.88 18.12 -20.12
CA ASP A 266 -19.98 17.04 -20.58
C ASP A 266 -18.98 17.59 -21.62
N MET A 267 -19.48 18.38 -22.58
CA MET A 267 -18.61 19.01 -23.58
C MET A 267 -17.60 19.97 -22.94
N ARG A 268 -18.02 20.76 -21.95
CA ARG A 268 -17.15 21.67 -21.21
C ARG A 268 -16.11 20.90 -20.39
N ASN A 269 -16.52 19.86 -19.67
CA ASN A 269 -15.64 19.00 -18.89
C ASN A 269 -14.57 18.37 -19.78
N ARG A 270 -14.93 17.85 -20.96
CA ARG A 270 -13.96 17.32 -21.94
C ARG A 270 -12.94 18.35 -22.40
N GLN A 271 -13.36 19.60 -22.65
CA GLN A 271 -12.43 20.67 -23.00
C GLN A 271 -11.46 20.98 -21.86
N ILE A 272 -11.95 21.01 -20.61
CA ILE A 272 -11.10 21.22 -19.42
C ILE A 272 -10.09 20.06 -19.28
N ILE A 273 -10.54 18.81 -19.41
CA ILE A 273 -9.66 17.63 -19.33
C ILE A 273 -8.62 17.68 -20.46
N LEU A 274 -9.04 17.94 -21.69
CA LEU A 274 -8.13 18.02 -22.83
C LEU A 274 -7.07 19.12 -22.62
N GLN A 275 -7.47 20.29 -22.14
CA GLN A 275 -6.55 21.38 -21.85
C GLN A 275 -5.56 21.00 -20.73
N ALA A 276 -6.03 20.30 -19.70
CA ALA A 276 -5.20 19.79 -18.61
C ALA A 276 -4.15 18.80 -19.12
N LEU A 277 -4.55 17.84 -19.96
CA LEU A 277 -3.67 16.85 -20.56
C LEU A 277 -2.61 17.50 -21.46
N LYS A 278 -3.02 18.46 -22.31
CA LYS A 278 -2.10 19.23 -23.16
C LYS A 278 -1.11 20.09 -22.36
N SER A 279 -1.50 20.50 -21.16
CA SER A 279 -0.67 21.30 -20.25
C SER A 279 0.09 20.45 -19.24
N TYR A 280 0.10 19.11 -19.41
CA TYR A 280 0.73 18.15 -18.50
C TYR A 280 0.34 18.36 -17.02
N LYS A 281 -0.94 18.62 -16.76
CA LYS A 281 -1.48 18.70 -15.40
C LYS A 281 -1.70 17.30 -14.84
N THR A 282 -1.55 17.16 -13.53
CA THR A 282 -1.90 15.92 -12.82
C THR A 282 -3.41 15.67 -12.91
N VAL A 283 -3.82 14.46 -13.33
CA VAL A 283 -5.24 14.08 -13.44
C VAL A 283 -5.48 12.70 -12.82
N THR A 284 -6.42 12.61 -11.88
CA THR A 284 -6.89 11.34 -11.31
C THR A 284 -8.38 11.13 -11.58
N LEU A 285 -8.78 9.87 -11.66
CA LEU A 285 -10.14 9.44 -11.96
C LEU A 285 -10.66 8.61 -10.79
N ALA A 286 -11.93 8.76 -10.42
CA ALA A 286 -12.51 7.94 -9.37
C ALA A 286 -13.91 7.46 -9.72
N ILE A 287 -14.22 6.25 -9.24
CA ILE A 287 -15.58 5.71 -9.21
C ILE A 287 -16.05 5.83 -7.77
N VAL A 288 -16.61 6.98 -7.42
CA VAL A 288 -17.30 7.16 -6.14
C VAL A 288 -18.68 6.52 -6.26
N ASP A 289 -19.02 5.65 -5.30
CA ASP A 289 -20.39 5.14 -5.18
C ASP A 289 -21.30 6.31 -4.84
N ASP A 290 -22.11 6.76 -5.79
CA ASP A 290 -23.26 7.57 -5.47
C ASP A 290 -24.18 6.70 -4.61
N GLN A 291 -24.48 7.17 -3.40
CA GLN A 291 -25.59 6.71 -2.58
C GLN A 291 -26.90 6.97 -3.36
N CYS A 292 -27.18 6.19 -4.41
CA CYS A 292 -28.52 6.08 -4.94
C CYS A 292 -29.29 5.21 -3.95
N ALA A 293 -30.03 5.92 -3.10
CA ALA A 293 -30.96 5.43 -2.10
C ALA A 293 -31.68 4.12 -2.49
N GLU A 294 -31.91 3.34 -1.44
CA GLU A 294 -32.57 2.04 -1.24
C GLU A 294 -33.93 1.78 -1.92
N THR A 295 -34.25 2.38 -3.07
CA THR A 295 -35.50 2.09 -3.77
C THR A 295 -35.27 1.13 -4.93
N SER A 296 -35.45 -0.16 -4.62
CA SER A 296 -35.45 -1.35 -5.50
C SER A 296 -34.08 -2.00 -5.75
N GLY A 297 -33.90 -3.21 -5.19
CA GLY A 297 -32.70 -4.05 -5.32
C GLY A 297 -32.36 -4.51 -6.75
N TYR A 298 -33.14 -4.10 -7.76
CA TYR A 298 -32.90 -4.41 -9.17
C TYR A 298 -32.04 -3.34 -9.88
N VAL A 299 -32.09 -2.07 -9.45
CA VAL A 299 -31.35 -0.96 -10.08
C VAL A 299 -29.89 -0.91 -9.59
N ILE A 300 -29.64 -1.31 -8.34
CA ILE A 300 -28.31 -1.30 -7.71
C ILE A 300 -27.39 -2.36 -8.34
N ARG A 301 -27.90 -3.57 -8.60
CA ARG A 301 -27.12 -4.63 -9.27
C ARG A 301 -26.71 -4.25 -10.69
N ARG A 302 -27.51 -3.45 -11.40
CA ARG A 302 -27.24 -3.07 -12.80
C ARG A 302 -26.21 -1.96 -12.95
N ARG A 303 -26.07 -1.05 -11.97
CA ARG A 303 -25.07 0.05 -12.02
C ARG A 303 -23.69 -0.36 -11.48
N ILE A 304 -23.63 -1.23 -10.49
CA ILE A 304 -22.37 -1.82 -9.99
C ILE A 304 -21.81 -2.84 -11.01
N ALA A 305 -22.68 -3.49 -11.79
CA ALA A 305 -22.27 -4.45 -12.81
C ALA A 305 -21.59 -3.85 -14.06
N GLU A 306 -21.79 -2.56 -14.39
CA GLU A 306 -21.39 -2.06 -15.72
C GLU A 306 -20.90 -0.60 -15.74
N ARG A 307 -19.85 -0.28 -14.98
CA ARG A 307 -18.89 0.74 -15.46
C ARG A 307 -17.85 0.06 -16.32
N GLN A 308 -18.34 -0.44 -17.46
CA GLN A 308 -17.49 -1.05 -18.47
C GLN A 308 -16.85 0.05 -19.31
N ALA A 309 -15.54 -0.03 -19.48
CA ALA A 309 -14.83 0.78 -20.47
C ALA A 309 -14.33 -0.19 -21.54
N ARG A 310 -14.91 -0.20 -22.74
CA ARG A 310 -14.48 -1.09 -23.85
C ARG A 310 -14.33 -2.59 -23.48
N GLY A 311 -15.24 -3.13 -22.67
CA GLY A 311 -15.17 -4.52 -22.23
C GLY A 311 -14.28 -4.77 -21.01
N PHE A 312 -13.72 -3.72 -20.41
CA PHE A 312 -13.04 -3.80 -19.12
C PHE A 312 -14.00 -3.47 -17.99
N GLN A 313 -14.01 -4.28 -16.94
CA GLN A 313 -14.66 -4.00 -15.67
C GLN A 313 -13.75 -3.15 -14.79
N LEU A 314 -14.31 -2.06 -14.24
CA LEU A 314 -13.64 -1.17 -13.30
C LEU A 314 -14.19 -1.33 -11.89
N ARG A 315 -13.32 -1.33 -10.88
CA ARG A 315 -13.70 -1.37 -9.45
C ARG A 315 -14.27 -0.02 -8.98
N SER A 316 -15.36 -0.06 -8.22
CA SER A 316 -15.89 1.11 -7.49
C SER A 316 -15.11 1.40 -6.20
N LYS A 317 -15.30 2.59 -5.63
CA LYS A 317 -14.56 3.12 -4.48
C LYS A 317 -13.03 3.03 -4.67
N HIS A 318 -12.59 3.25 -5.90
CA HIS A 318 -11.18 3.14 -6.29
C HIS A 318 -10.77 4.35 -7.12
N THR A 319 -9.51 4.78 -6.95
CA THR A 319 -8.91 5.89 -7.70
C THR A 319 -7.91 5.35 -8.71
N TYR A 320 -7.90 5.95 -9.89
CA TYR A 320 -7.05 5.60 -11.03
C TYR A 320 -6.25 6.84 -11.45
N ALA A 321 -5.09 6.61 -12.05
CA ALA A 321 -4.26 7.66 -12.62
C ALA A 321 -4.54 7.79 -14.12
N LEU A 322 -4.59 9.01 -14.64
CA LEU A 322 -4.54 9.23 -16.09
C LEU A 322 -3.10 9.60 -16.44
N ILE A 323 -2.41 8.72 -17.16
CA ILE A 323 -0.95 8.76 -17.29
C ILE A 323 -0.44 9.10 -18.70
N ASP A 324 -1.30 9.04 -19.71
CA ASP A 324 -0.93 9.42 -21.08
C ASP A 324 -2.17 9.87 -21.89
N TYR A 325 -1.91 10.65 -22.94
CA TYR A 325 -2.89 11.09 -23.91
C TYR A 325 -2.30 11.10 -25.32
N ASN A 326 -2.88 10.30 -26.20
CA ASN A 326 -2.52 10.27 -27.61
C ASN A 326 -3.46 11.18 -28.41
N GLU A 327 -2.95 12.32 -28.88
CA GLU A 327 -3.74 13.31 -29.61
C GLU A 327 -4.29 12.78 -30.95
N ASN A 328 -3.54 11.92 -31.64
CA ASN A 328 -3.92 11.36 -32.94
C ASN A 328 -5.12 10.41 -32.82
N THR A 329 -5.12 9.56 -31.80
CA THR A 329 -6.19 8.56 -31.60
C THR A 329 -7.26 9.02 -30.61
N ARG A 330 -7.03 10.15 -29.93
CA ARG A 330 -7.82 10.69 -28.81
C ARG A 330 -8.00 9.70 -27.67
N MET A 331 -7.06 8.77 -27.54
CA MET A 331 -7.05 7.77 -26.47
C MET A 331 -6.32 8.33 -25.26
N VAL A 332 -6.84 8.02 -24.08
CA VAL A 332 -6.19 8.25 -22.79
C VAL A 332 -5.79 6.91 -22.18
N THR A 333 -4.64 6.89 -21.52
CA THR A 333 -4.18 5.72 -20.76
C THR A 333 -4.55 5.89 -19.31
N VAL A 334 -5.37 4.96 -18.81
CA VAL A 334 -5.79 4.88 -17.40
C VAL A 334 -5.00 3.78 -16.73
N CYS A 335 -4.32 4.11 -15.63
CA CYS A 335 -3.50 3.19 -14.86
C CYS A 335 -4.16 2.90 -13.50
N ASP A 336 -4.16 1.63 -13.11
CA ASP A 336 -4.50 1.18 -11.77
C ASP A 336 -3.22 0.78 -11.02
N ALA A 337 -2.81 1.60 -10.06
CA ALA A 337 -1.64 1.31 -9.22
C ALA A 337 -1.79 0.00 -8.42
N SER A 338 -3.02 -0.44 -8.13
CA SER A 338 -3.26 -1.71 -7.41
C SER A 338 -3.09 -2.95 -8.26
N LYS A 339 -3.01 -2.79 -9.60
CA LYS A 339 -2.94 -3.90 -10.58
C LYS A 339 -3.96 -4.99 -10.24
N SER A 340 -5.20 -4.60 -9.95
CA SER A 340 -6.25 -5.53 -9.50
C SER A 340 -7.68 -5.04 -9.73
N ALA A 341 -7.85 -3.74 -9.99
CA ALA A 341 -9.12 -3.04 -10.11
C ALA A 341 -9.65 -3.00 -11.56
N ILE A 342 -8.78 -3.21 -12.54
CA ILE A 342 -9.19 -3.32 -13.95
C ILE A 342 -9.16 -4.78 -14.35
N LYS A 343 -10.25 -5.29 -14.92
CA LYS A 343 -10.35 -6.67 -15.42
C LYS A 343 -10.94 -6.71 -16.81
N ASP A 344 -10.43 -7.57 -17.68
CA ASP A 344 -11.07 -7.83 -18.97
C ASP A 344 -12.36 -8.67 -18.81
N GLN A 345 -13.00 -9.00 -19.93
CA GLN A 345 -14.24 -9.80 -19.96
C GLN A 345 -14.06 -11.22 -19.41
N ASN A 346 -12.84 -11.74 -19.42
CA ASN A 346 -12.48 -13.06 -18.90
C ASN A 346 -12.09 -13.00 -17.41
N GLY A 347 -12.08 -11.81 -16.81
CA GLY A 347 -11.65 -11.59 -15.44
C GLY A 347 -10.13 -11.48 -15.28
N THR A 348 -9.36 -11.43 -16.38
CA THR A 348 -7.91 -11.22 -16.35
C THR A 348 -7.63 -9.80 -15.91
N VAL A 349 -6.79 -9.66 -14.90
CA VAL A 349 -6.41 -8.37 -14.36
C VAL A 349 -5.51 -7.61 -15.33
N GLN A 350 -5.82 -6.33 -15.51
CA GLN A 350 -5.04 -5.39 -16.31
C GLN A 350 -4.47 -4.31 -15.38
N GLY A 351 -3.21 -3.92 -15.60
CA GLY A 351 -2.60 -2.81 -14.87
C GLY A 351 -2.94 -1.44 -15.44
N GLU A 352 -3.35 -1.42 -16.71
CA GLU A 352 -3.65 -0.22 -17.48
C GLU A 352 -4.59 -0.55 -18.64
N ILE A 353 -5.32 0.46 -19.10
CA ILE A 353 -6.18 0.38 -20.28
C ILE A 353 -6.13 1.67 -21.09
N ASN A 354 -6.33 1.54 -22.39
CA ASN A 354 -6.52 2.66 -23.29
C ASN A 354 -8.01 2.80 -23.62
N ILE A 355 -8.58 3.97 -23.34
CA ILE A 355 -9.99 4.29 -23.63
C ILE A 355 -10.10 5.63 -24.34
N GLN A 356 -11.22 5.86 -25.04
CA GLN A 356 -11.43 7.16 -25.69
C GLN A 356 -11.65 8.24 -24.61
N LEU A 357 -11.14 9.46 -24.85
CA LEU A 357 -11.38 10.59 -23.95
C LEU A 357 -12.88 10.81 -23.66
N SER A 358 -13.73 10.56 -24.66
CA SER A 358 -15.19 10.68 -24.54
C SER A 358 -15.84 9.60 -23.66
N GLU A 359 -15.12 8.53 -23.31
CA GLU A 359 -15.58 7.46 -22.43
C GLU A 359 -15.33 7.77 -20.95
N LEU A 360 -14.41 8.70 -20.62
CA LEU A 360 -14.06 9.01 -19.22
C LEU A 360 -15.29 9.35 -18.37
N GLU A 361 -16.18 10.20 -18.87
CA GLU A 361 -17.38 10.63 -18.14
C GLU A 361 -18.45 9.53 -18.03
N ARG A 362 -18.34 8.48 -18.85
CA ARG A 362 -19.21 7.29 -18.73
C ARG A 362 -18.69 6.34 -17.65
N CYS A 363 -17.37 6.27 -17.49
CA CYS A 363 -16.71 5.26 -16.67
C CYS A 363 -16.40 5.77 -15.26
N PHE A 364 -16.14 7.06 -15.07
CA PHE A 364 -15.71 7.66 -13.80
C PHE A 364 -16.74 8.68 -13.32
N SER A 365 -17.01 8.74 -12.00
CA SER A 365 -17.98 9.67 -11.39
C SER A 365 -17.35 11.00 -11.01
N GLU A 366 -16.03 10.97 -10.79
CA GLU A 366 -15.23 12.11 -10.37
C GLU A 366 -13.93 12.13 -11.16
N ILE A 367 -13.55 13.31 -11.63
CA ILE A 367 -12.27 13.59 -12.27
C ILE A 367 -11.65 14.75 -11.51
N SER A 368 -10.45 14.56 -10.95
CA SER A 368 -9.70 15.59 -10.23
C SER A 368 -8.53 16.04 -11.08
N ILE A 369 -8.40 17.36 -11.26
CA ILE A 369 -7.38 17.99 -12.11
C ILE A 369 -6.59 19.01 -11.29
N GLU A 370 -5.28 19.04 -11.47
CA GLU A 370 -4.41 20.04 -10.84
C GLU A 370 -4.72 21.44 -11.37
N ALA A 371 -5.03 22.38 -10.45
CA ALA A 371 -5.28 23.78 -10.78
C ALA A 371 -4.11 24.47 -11.52
#